data_AF-A0AAE0QWF9-F1
#
_entry.id   AF-A0AAE0QWF9-F1
#
_cell.length_a   1.000
_cell.length_b   1.000
_cell.length_c   1.000
_cell.angle_alpha   90.00
_cell.angle_beta   90.00
_cell.angle_gamma   90.00
#
_symmetry.space_group_name_H-M   'P 1'
#
loop_
_entity.id
_entity.type
_entity.pdbx_description
1 polymer ?
#
loop_
_entity_poly.entity_id
_entity_poly.type
_entity_poly.pdbx_seq_one_letter_code
_entity_poly.pdbx_strand_id
1 'polypeptide(L)'
;MKCFEKLVLSHLIACFPPTLDPHQFAYRPNRSTEDAISTAINLALTHLDNNNTYIQMLFIDLAICTSICNWIMDFLTNRTQSVRLGNHLSSTLTLNTGVPQGCVLSPLLYSLFTHDCIPWHNSNIFIKYADDPTVVGRISNNDDSAYREEIQCLSAWCSMNNLTLNSMKTKELIVDFRKSSSSRHSPIYINGSEVERVSSFKFLGVHISEDLCWHLNTSTLVRKAQQPLYFLRRLKKFTYPPRS
;
A
#
# COMPACT_ATOMS: atom_id res chain seq x y z
N MET A 1 -12.05 4.37 -23.58
CA MET A 1 -11.04 3.58 -22.84
C MET A 1 -11.52 3.11 -21.48
N LYS A 2 -11.92 3.98 -20.53
CA LYS A 2 -12.38 3.55 -19.19
C LYS A 2 -13.52 2.53 -19.15
N CYS A 3 -14.49 2.59 -20.07
CA CYS A 3 -15.55 1.57 -20.15
C CYS A 3 -15.03 0.21 -20.61
N PHE A 4 -14.04 0.20 -21.51
CA PHE A 4 -13.39 -1.02 -21.98
C PHE A 4 -12.49 -1.62 -20.90
N GLU A 5 -11.72 -0.79 -20.18
CA GLU A 5 -10.97 -1.23 -18.99
C GLU A 5 -11.87 -1.85 -17.92
N LYS A 6 -13.06 -1.27 -17.68
CA LYS A 6 -14.05 -1.85 -16.78
C LYS A 6 -14.58 -3.20 -17.30
N LEU A 7 -14.80 -3.32 -18.60
CA LEU A 7 -15.26 -4.57 -19.22
C LEU A 7 -14.20 -5.67 -19.15
N VAL A 8 -12.93 -5.31 -19.41
CA VAL A 8 -11.78 -6.21 -19.24
C VAL A 8 -11.57 -6.57 -17.77
N LEU A 9 -11.70 -5.62 -16.84
CA LEU A 9 -11.65 -5.90 -15.40
C LEU A 9 -12.76 -6.87 -15.00
N SER A 10 -14.00 -6.64 -15.44
CA SER A 10 -15.11 -7.56 -15.21
C SER A 10 -14.88 -8.93 -15.83
N HIS A 11 -14.26 -9.00 -17.01
CA HIS A 11 -13.95 -10.25 -17.69
C HIS A 11 -12.80 -11.00 -17.00
N LEU A 12 -11.74 -10.29 -16.56
CA LEU A 12 -10.70 -10.83 -15.70
C LEU A 12 -11.32 -11.40 -14.43
N ILE A 13 -12.16 -10.61 -13.73
CA ILE A 13 -12.93 -11.04 -12.55
C ILE A 13 -13.81 -12.26 -12.83
N ALA A 14 -14.39 -12.38 -14.03
CA ALA A 14 -15.25 -13.48 -14.45
C ALA A 14 -14.49 -14.72 -14.96
N CYS A 15 -13.25 -14.58 -15.40
CA CYS A 15 -12.34 -15.69 -15.71
C CYS A 15 -11.84 -16.37 -14.43
N PHE A 16 -11.95 -15.70 -13.28
CA PHE A 16 -11.89 -16.40 -12.01
C PHE A 16 -13.19 -17.21 -11.83
N PRO A 17 -13.12 -18.48 -11.40
CA PRO A 17 -14.32 -19.32 -11.24
C PRO A 17 -15.38 -18.62 -10.37
N PRO A 18 -16.70 -18.81 -10.62
CA PRO A 18 -17.76 -18.24 -9.76
C PRO A 18 -17.71 -18.78 -8.32
N THR A 19 -17.00 -19.89 -8.13
CA THR A 19 -16.55 -20.44 -6.85
C THR A 19 -15.14 -19.97 -6.49
N LEU A 20 -14.81 -18.70 -6.77
CA LEU A 20 -13.65 -18.06 -6.17
C LEU A 20 -13.98 -17.87 -4.68
N ASP A 21 -13.52 -18.89 -3.98
CA ASP A 21 -13.30 -19.07 -2.56
C ASP A 21 -14.25 -18.28 -1.63
N PRO A 22 -15.03 -18.93 -0.76
CA PRO A 22 -15.68 -18.25 0.37
C PRO A 22 -14.70 -17.41 1.22
N HIS A 23 -13.39 -17.57 1.00
CA HIS A 23 -12.29 -16.84 1.62
C HIS A 23 -11.63 -15.73 0.77
N GLN A 24 -12.31 -15.17 -0.24
CA GLN A 24 -11.87 -13.94 -0.90
C GLN A 24 -12.57 -12.70 -0.36
N PHE A 25 -11.81 -11.80 0.30
CA PHE A 25 -12.36 -10.70 1.11
C PHE A 25 -12.08 -9.30 0.57
N ALA A 26 -11.04 -9.13 -0.25
CA ALA A 26 -10.75 -7.84 -0.88
C ALA A 26 -11.73 -7.55 -2.03
N TYR A 27 -12.21 -6.30 -2.11
CA TYR A 27 -13.04 -5.76 -3.20
C TYR A 27 -14.41 -6.44 -3.42
N ARG A 28 -14.94 -7.17 -2.42
CA ARG A 28 -16.35 -7.60 -2.36
C ARG A 28 -17.19 -6.64 -1.51
N PRO A 29 -18.43 -6.29 -1.91
CA PRO A 29 -19.33 -5.57 -1.02
C PRO A 29 -19.67 -6.44 0.20
N ASN A 30 -19.65 -5.82 1.39
CA ASN A 30 -20.00 -6.44 2.69
C ASN A 30 -19.07 -7.57 3.19
N ARG A 31 -17.77 -7.54 2.86
CA ARG A 31 -16.74 -8.37 3.51
C ARG A 31 -15.56 -7.51 3.95
N SER A 32 -15.03 -7.75 5.15
CA SER A 32 -13.89 -7.02 5.69
C SER A 32 -12.63 -7.90 5.69
N THR A 33 -11.48 -7.27 5.92
CA THR A 33 -10.22 -7.95 6.18
C THR A 33 -10.25 -8.86 7.41
N GLU A 34 -11.17 -8.62 8.37
CA GLU A 34 -11.28 -9.39 9.61
C GLU A 34 -12.00 -10.73 9.40
N ASP A 35 -12.96 -10.76 8.47
CA ASP A 35 -13.62 -12.00 8.06
C ASP A 35 -12.60 -12.96 7.41
N ALA A 36 -11.56 -12.41 6.77
CA ALA A 36 -10.51 -13.15 6.10
C ALA A 36 -9.64 -13.97 7.01
N ILE A 37 -9.11 -13.26 7.98
CA ILE A 37 -8.17 -13.78 8.93
C ILE A 37 -8.87 -14.80 9.83
N SER A 38 -10.09 -14.49 10.28
CA SER A 38 -10.87 -15.35 11.16
C SER A 38 -11.19 -16.71 10.52
N THR A 39 -11.52 -16.72 9.22
CA THR A 39 -11.95 -17.97 8.58
C THR A 39 -10.76 -18.87 8.21
N ALA A 40 -9.65 -18.30 7.74
CA ALA A 40 -8.43 -19.06 7.44
C ALA A 40 -7.80 -19.68 8.69
N ILE A 41 -7.80 -18.97 9.82
CA ILE A 41 -7.28 -19.45 11.10
C ILE A 41 -8.17 -20.55 11.68
N ASN A 42 -9.49 -20.38 11.66
CA ASN A 42 -10.42 -21.36 12.23
C ASN A 42 -10.32 -22.70 11.49
N LEU A 43 -10.24 -22.67 10.16
CA LEU A 43 -10.07 -23.86 9.30
C LEU A 43 -8.74 -24.57 9.54
N ALA A 44 -7.68 -23.79 9.80
CA ALA A 44 -6.36 -24.35 10.07
C ALA A 44 -6.30 -25.05 11.44
N LEU A 45 -6.90 -24.45 12.46
CA LEU A 45 -6.94 -25.01 13.81
C LEU A 45 -7.76 -26.30 13.87
N THR A 46 -8.93 -26.36 13.23
CA THR A 46 -9.79 -27.57 13.25
C THR A 46 -9.12 -28.78 12.57
N HIS A 47 -8.26 -28.54 11.59
CA HIS A 47 -7.58 -29.62 10.87
C HIS A 47 -6.33 -30.13 11.61
N LEU A 48 -5.68 -29.26 12.39
CA LEU A 48 -4.52 -29.58 13.22
C LEU A 48 -4.87 -30.25 14.56
N ASP A 49 -6.14 -30.27 14.96
CA ASP A 49 -6.63 -31.01 16.15
C ASP A 49 -6.58 -32.55 15.98
N ASN A 50 -6.33 -33.03 14.75
CA ASN A 50 -6.14 -34.46 14.47
C ASN A 50 -4.65 -34.83 14.50
N ASN A 51 -4.30 -35.93 15.16
CA ASN A 51 -2.90 -36.37 15.21
C ASN A 51 -2.36 -36.68 13.81
N ASN A 52 -1.14 -36.22 13.53
CA ASN A 52 -0.38 -36.48 12.30
C ASN A 52 -0.89 -35.76 11.03
N THR A 53 -1.52 -34.59 11.16
CA THR A 53 -1.93 -33.74 10.03
C THR A 53 -1.05 -32.50 9.88
N TYR A 54 -1.00 -31.94 8.67
CA TYR A 54 -0.37 -30.64 8.39
C TYR A 54 -1.12 -29.97 7.23
N ILE A 55 -1.01 -28.66 7.13
CA ILE A 55 -1.71 -27.86 6.12
C ILE A 55 -0.69 -27.25 5.17
N GLN A 56 -0.94 -27.41 3.88
CA GLN A 56 -0.25 -26.66 2.82
C GLN A 56 -1.26 -25.76 2.14
N MET A 57 -0.97 -24.46 2.10
CA MET A 57 -1.74 -23.47 1.36
C MET A 57 -0.99 -23.15 0.07
N LEU A 58 -1.55 -23.63 -1.05
CA LEU A 58 -1.03 -23.43 -2.41
C LEU A 58 -1.70 -22.18 -3.02
N PHE A 59 -0.90 -21.22 -3.45
CA PHE A 59 -1.38 -20.08 -4.23
C PHE A 59 -1.13 -20.36 -5.72
N ILE A 60 -2.23 -20.39 -6.49
CA ILE A 60 -2.27 -20.79 -7.91
C ILE A 60 -1.66 -19.71 -8.80
N ASP A 61 -0.88 -20.15 -9.80
CA ASP A 61 -0.40 -19.31 -10.91
C ASP A 61 -1.48 -19.14 -11.98
N LEU A 62 -1.75 -17.89 -12.39
CA LEU A 62 -2.91 -17.52 -13.20
C LEU A 62 -2.62 -17.66 -14.70
N ALA A 63 -3.27 -18.62 -15.35
CA ALA A 63 -3.34 -18.68 -16.81
C ALA A 63 -4.38 -17.66 -17.34
N ILE A 64 -3.95 -16.43 -17.59
CA ILE A 64 -4.73 -15.45 -18.33
C ILE A 64 -4.68 -15.84 -19.82
N CYS A 65 -5.81 -15.77 -20.54
CA CYS A 65 -5.82 -16.13 -21.95
C CYS A 65 -4.84 -15.25 -22.75
N THR A 66 -4.16 -15.82 -23.74
CA THR A 66 -3.10 -15.14 -24.51
C THR A 66 -3.57 -13.81 -25.10
N SER A 67 -4.84 -13.69 -25.47
CA SER A 67 -5.44 -12.45 -25.98
C SER A 67 -5.48 -11.33 -24.95
N ILE A 68 -5.77 -11.65 -23.68
CA ILE A 68 -5.76 -10.67 -22.59
C ILE A 68 -4.32 -10.36 -22.17
N CYS A 69 -3.42 -11.34 -22.17
CA CYS A 69 -1.98 -11.10 -21.95
C CYS A 69 -1.41 -10.16 -23.01
N ASN A 70 -1.70 -10.41 -24.28
CA ASN A 70 -1.28 -9.55 -25.40
C ASN A 70 -1.91 -8.16 -25.29
N TRP A 71 -3.18 -8.06 -24.87
CA TRP A 71 -3.81 -6.77 -24.64
C TRP A 71 -3.20 -6.02 -23.46
N ILE A 72 -2.87 -6.69 -22.35
CA ILE A 72 -2.16 -6.09 -21.21
C ILE A 72 -0.75 -5.65 -21.66
N MET A 73 -0.06 -6.46 -22.48
CA MET A 73 1.24 -6.11 -23.05
C MET A 73 1.14 -4.88 -23.97
N ASP A 74 0.17 -4.82 -24.89
CA ASP A 74 -0.11 -3.65 -25.72
C ASP A 74 -0.52 -2.43 -24.88
N PHE A 75 -1.25 -2.67 -23.79
CA PHE A 75 -1.66 -1.62 -22.85
C PHE A 75 -0.49 -1.05 -22.06
N LEU A 76 0.56 -1.85 -21.81
CA LEU A 76 1.74 -1.44 -21.04
C LEU A 76 2.88 -0.92 -21.93
N THR A 77 2.96 -1.36 -23.20
CA THR A 77 4.08 -1.08 -24.12
C THR A 77 3.73 -0.07 -25.22
N ASN A 78 4.76 0.56 -25.81
CA ASN A 78 4.64 1.48 -26.95
C ASN A 78 3.68 2.67 -26.74
N ARG A 79 3.41 3.04 -25.48
CA ARG A 79 2.56 4.19 -25.17
C ARG A 79 3.32 5.48 -25.43
N THR A 80 2.72 6.43 -26.11
CA THR A 80 3.33 7.73 -26.34
C THR A 80 2.77 8.76 -25.37
N GLN A 81 3.63 9.59 -24.78
CA GLN A 81 3.25 10.73 -23.96
C GLN A 81 3.83 12.04 -24.54
N SER A 82 3.06 13.12 -24.44
CA SER A 82 3.54 14.48 -24.66
C SER A 82 2.88 15.41 -23.65
N VAL A 83 3.58 16.47 -23.26
CA VAL A 83 3.11 17.48 -22.31
C VAL A 83 2.73 18.72 -23.08
N ARG A 84 1.50 19.23 -22.86
CA ARG A 84 1.05 20.50 -23.43
C ARG A 84 1.01 21.58 -22.34
N LEU A 85 1.75 22.67 -22.54
CA LEU A 85 1.70 23.86 -21.70
C LEU A 85 1.24 25.05 -22.55
N GLY A 86 -0.05 25.38 -22.46
CA GLY A 86 -0.68 26.40 -23.30
C GLY A 86 -0.64 26.01 -24.79
N ASN A 87 0.15 26.74 -25.58
CA ASN A 87 0.35 26.50 -27.01
C ASN A 87 1.62 25.69 -27.33
N HIS A 88 2.42 25.36 -26.31
CA HIS A 88 3.63 24.56 -26.50
C HIS A 88 3.33 23.09 -26.24
N LEU A 89 3.76 22.23 -27.16
CA LEU A 89 3.69 20.77 -27.05
C LEU A 89 5.11 20.22 -26.96
N SER A 90 5.38 19.33 -26.01
CA SER A 90 6.66 18.65 -25.92
C SER A 90 6.85 17.66 -27.07
N SER A 91 8.08 17.21 -27.28
CA SER A 91 8.35 16.01 -28.06
C SER A 91 7.63 14.80 -27.47
N THR A 92 7.26 13.87 -28.34
CA THR A 92 6.65 12.59 -27.97
C THR A 92 7.70 11.67 -27.33
N LEU A 93 7.40 11.13 -26.15
CA LEU A 93 8.19 10.11 -25.48
C LEU A 93 7.44 8.79 -25.47
N THR A 94 8.09 7.70 -25.89
CA THR A 94 7.53 6.35 -25.78
C THR A 94 7.85 5.78 -24.39
N LEU A 95 6.82 5.34 -23.68
CA LEU A 95 6.86 4.71 -22.36
C LEU A 95 6.57 3.22 -22.49
N ASN A 96 7.46 2.41 -21.93
CA ASN A 96 7.31 0.96 -21.81
C ASN A 96 7.18 0.50 -20.35
N THR A 97 7.07 1.45 -19.41
CA THR A 97 7.03 1.19 -17.97
C THR A 97 5.90 1.97 -17.29
N GLY A 98 5.40 1.43 -16.18
CA GLY A 98 4.31 1.99 -15.39
C GLY A 98 2.92 1.82 -16.03
N VAL A 99 1.88 2.05 -15.24
CA VAL A 99 0.48 1.98 -15.69
C VAL A 99 -0.09 3.39 -15.80
N PRO A 100 -0.95 3.72 -16.80
CA PRO A 100 -1.58 5.05 -16.88
C PRO A 100 -2.28 5.45 -15.57
N GLN A 101 -2.04 6.69 -15.11
CA GLN A 101 -2.66 7.22 -13.91
C GLN A 101 -4.18 7.38 -14.11
N GLY A 102 -4.99 6.83 -13.19
CA GLY A 102 -6.45 6.86 -13.29
C GLY A 102 -7.06 5.78 -14.21
N CYS A 103 -6.26 4.77 -14.60
CA CYS A 103 -6.77 3.53 -15.18
C CYS A 103 -7.38 2.64 -14.09
N VAL A 104 -8.48 1.98 -14.44
CA VAL A 104 -9.25 1.13 -13.51
C VAL A 104 -8.50 -0.18 -13.20
N LEU A 105 -7.60 -0.60 -14.09
CA LEU A 105 -6.81 -1.82 -13.98
C LEU A 105 -5.49 -1.62 -13.21
N SER A 106 -5.02 -0.38 -13.06
CA SER A 106 -3.74 -0.05 -12.40
C SER A 106 -3.60 -0.63 -10.99
N PRO A 107 -4.62 -0.58 -10.11
CA PRO A 107 -4.49 -1.14 -8.76
C PRO A 107 -4.26 -2.65 -8.78
N LEU A 108 -4.96 -3.38 -9.65
CA LEU A 108 -4.81 -4.83 -9.76
C LEU A 108 -3.41 -5.20 -10.28
N LEU A 109 -2.95 -4.55 -11.35
CA LEU A 109 -1.62 -4.80 -11.91
C LEU A 109 -0.51 -4.47 -10.93
N TYR A 110 -0.67 -3.40 -10.14
CA TYR A 110 0.28 -3.03 -9.10
C TYR A 110 0.33 -4.06 -7.97
N SER A 111 -0.83 -4.58 -7.53
CA SER A 111 -0.90 -5.64 -6.53
C SER A 111 -0.23 -6.93 -7.01
N LEU A 112 -0.42 -7.30 -8.28
CA LEU A 112 0.27 -8.44 -8.89
C LEU A 112 1.78 -8.20 -9.00
N PHE A 113 2.19 -7.00 -9.40
CA PHE A 113 3.59 -6.64 -9.56
C PHE A 113 4.37 -6.65 -8.23
N THR A 114 3.73 -6.32 -7.11
CA THR A 114 4.37 -6.28 -5.78
C THR A 114 4.07 -7.50 -4.91
N HIS A 115 3.50 -8.57 -5.48
CA HIS A 115 3.02 -9.71 -4.69
C HIS A 115 4.16 -10.46 -3.99
N ASP A 116 5.29 -10.63 -4.66
CA ASP A 116 6.51 -11.32 -4.24
C ASP A 116 7.41 -10.45 -3.34
N CYS A 117 7.07 -9.17 -3.17
CA CYS A 117 7.72 -8.27 -2.21
C CYS A 117 7.30 -8.64 -0.78
N ILE A 118 7.88 -9.68 -0.22
CA ILE A 118 7.58 -10.24 1.12
C ILE A 118 8.78 -10.11 2.06
N PRO A 119 8.56 -10.01 3.39
CA PRO A 119 9.67 -9.94 4.33
C PRO A 119 10.43 -11.27 4.39
N TRP A 120 11.76 -11.18 4.52
CA TRP A 120 12.64 -12.33 4.68
C TRP A 120 12.62 -12.86 6.12
N HIS A 121 12.52 -11.95 7.10
CA HIS A 121 12.51 -12.29 8.51
C HIS A 121 11.12 -12.23 9.11
N ASN A 122 10.76 -13.26 9.89
CA ASN A 122 9.49 -13.29 10.59
C ASN A 122 9.31 -12.13 11.57
N SER A 123 10.38 -11.52 12.08
CA SER A 123 10.31 -10.34 12.95
C SER A 123 9.86 -9.07 12.23
N ASN A 124 9.88 -9.06 10.90
CA ASN A 124 9.49 -7.92 10.08
C ASN A 124 8.12 -8.12 9.42
N ILE A 125 7.42 -7.02 9.18
CA ILE A 125 6.11 -7.02 8.53
C ILE A 125 6.12 -5.96 7.44
N PHE A 126 5.66 -6.33 6.23
CA PHE A 126 5.47 -5.38 5.13
C PHE A 126 4.00 -4.99 5.06
N ILE A 127 3.73 -3.70 5.26
CA ILE A 127 2.42 -3.10 5.02
C ILE A 127 2.50 -2.42 3.66
N LYS A 128 1.78 -2.97 2.67
CA LYS A 128 1.76 -2.46 1.30
C LYS A 128 0.43 -1.75 1.05
N TYR A 129 0.45 -0.43 0.86
CA TYR A 129 -0.72 0.34 0.45
C TYR A 129 -0.37 1.15 -0.79
N ALA A 130 -0.79 0.65 -1.96
CA ALA A 130 -0.34 1.18 -3.25
C ALA A 130 1.19 1.36 -3.26
N ASP A 131 1.68 2.52 -3.72
CA ASP A 131 3.08 2.89 -3.89
C ASP A 131 3.86 3.17 -2.59
N ASP A 132 3.23 3.08 -1.42
CA ASP A 132 3.85 3.34 -0.12
C ASP A 132 4.06 2.04 0.70
N PRO A 133 5.10 1.23 0.42
CA PRO A 133 5.45 0.11 1.28
C PRO A 133 6.03 0.62 2.60
N THR A 134 5.58 0.04 3.71
CA THR A 134 6.08 0.33 5.06
C THR A 134 6.60 -0.96 5.69
N VAL A 135 7.86 -0.91 6.14
CA VAL A 135 8.49 -2.03 6.85
C VAL A 135 8.41 -1.77 8.35
N VAL A 136 7.83 -2.71 9.08
CA VAL A 136 7.72 -2.67 10.54
C VAL A 136 8.60 -3.77 11.13
N GLY A 137 9.68 -3.38 11.81
CA GLY A 137 10.59 -4.31 12.48
C GLY A 137 10.25 -4.50 13.95
N ARG A 138 10.10 -5.76 14.39
CA ARG A 138 9.91 -6.10 15.81
C ARG A 138 11.26 -6.40 16.44
N ILE A 139 11.90 -5.36 16.97
CA ILE A 139 13.25 -5.42 17.55
C ILE A 139 13.18 -5.96 18.98
N SER A 140 14.01 -6.96 19.29
CA SER A 140 14.14 -7.58 20.62
C SER A 140 15.60 -7.56 21.07
N ASN A 141 15.85 -7.50 22.38
CA ASN A 141 17.22 -7.51 22.95
C ASN A 141 18.17 -6.44 22.38
N ASN A 142 17.62 -5.35 21.83
CA ASN A 142 18.38 -4.31 21.14
C ASN A 142 19.15 -4.80 19.89
N ASP A 143 18.70 -5.91 19.30
CA ASP A 143 19.22 -6.46 18.05
C ASP A 143 18.27 -6.11 16.89
N ASP A 144 18.71 -5.16 16.05
CA ASP A 144 18.00 -4.69 14.87
C ASP A 144 18.56 -5.27 13.57
N SER A 145 19.43 -6.29 13.64
CA SER A 145 20.08 -6.91 12.47
C SER A 145 19.09 -7.39 11.42
N ALA A 146 18.05 -8.13 11.84
CA ALA A 146 17.00 -8.61 10.95
C ALA A 146 16.23 -7.45 10.26
N TYR A 147 16.00 -6.34 10.96
CA TYR A 147 15.36 -5.17 10.36
C TYR A 147 16.27 -4.47 9.34
N ARG A 148 17.57 -4.37 9.64
CA ARG A 148 18.56 -3.77 8.72
C ARG A 148 18.75 -4.60 7.46
N GLU A 149 18.84 -5.93 7.60
CA GLU A 149 18.95 -6.85 6.47
C GLU A 149 17.71 -6.75 5.57
N GLU A 150 16.53 -6.66 6.16
CA GLU A 150 15.26 -6.49 5.43
C GLU A 150 15.24 -5.22 4.57
N ILE A 151 15.74 -4.11 5.08
CA ILE A 151 15.84 -2.85 4.32
C ILE A 151 16.80 -2.99 3.14
N GLN A 152 17.89 -3.74 3.32
CA GLN A 152 18.84 -4.03 2.24
C GLN A 152 18.20 -4.92 1.16
N CYS A 153 17.50 -5.99 1.58
CA CYS A 153 16.76 -6.88 0.70
C CYS A 153 15.67 -6.12 -0.07
N LEU A 154 14.92 -5.24 0.58
CA LEU A 154 13.91 -4.39 -0.06
C LEU A 154 14.55 -3.46 -1.10
N SER A 155 15.68 -2.82 -0.78
CA SER A 155 16.40 -1.95 -1.73
C SER A 155 16.87 -2.74 -2.97
N ALA A 156 17.38 -3.96 -2.77
CA ALA A 156 17.79 -4.85 -3.86
C ALA A 156 16.58 -5.29 -4.70
N TRP A 157 15.49 -5.71 -4.07
CA TRP A 157 14.24 -6.10 -4.75
C TRP A 157 13.69 -4.94 -5.58
N CYS A 158 13.66 -3.71 -5.03
CA CYS A 158 13.28 -2.53 -5.77
C CYS A 158 14.17 -2.34 -7.01
N SER A 159 15.49 -2.45 -6.85
CA SER A 159 16.44 -2.27 -7.95
C SER A 159 16.26 -3.33 -9.05
N MET A 160 16.06 -4.60 -8.69
CA MET A 160 15.79 -5.69 -9.63
C MET A 160 14.47 -5.50 -10.40
N ASN A 161 13.48 -4.87 -9.75
CA ASN A 161 12.17 -4.59 -10.33
C ASN A 161 12.05 -3.20 -10.99
N ASN A 162 13.19 -2.53 -11.27
CA ASN A 162 13.24 -1.19 -11.86
C ASN A 162 12.47 -0.12 -11.06
N LEU A 163 12.41 -0.29 -9.74
CA LEU A 163 11.91 0.70 -8.79
C LEU A 163 13.07 1.42 -8.12
N THR A 164 12.85 2.67 -7.73
CA THR A 164 13.83 3.46 -7.00
C THR A 164 13.29 3.82 -5.63
N LEU A 165 13.96 3.32 -4.58
CA LEU A 165 13.64 3.68 -3.20
C LEU A 165 14.24 5.07 -2.91
N ASN A 166 13.36 6.04 -2.64
CA ASN A 166 13.76 7.42 -2.42
C ASN A 166 14.07 7.66 -0.93
N SER A 167 15.35 7.59 -0.57
CA SER A 167 15.85 7.83 0.79
C SER A 167 15.40 9.18 1.39
N MET A 168 15.27 10.22 0.58
CA MET A 168 14.81 11.55 1.03
C MET A 168 13.33 11.57 1.42
N LYS A 169 12.50 10.72 0.79
CA LYS A 169 11.07 10.60 1.12
C LYS A 169 10.83 9.56 2.21
N THR A 170 11.68 8.54 2.31
CA THR A 170 11.61 7.54 3.37
C THR A 170 11.95 8.18 4.72
N LYS A 171 11.15 7.87 5.74
CA LYS A 171 11.35 8.33 7.12
C LYS A 171 11.35 7.14 8.06
N GLU A 172 12.19 7.20 9.08
CA GLU A 172 12.20 6.24 10.18
C GLU A 172 11.48 6.83 11.38
N LEU A 173 10.50 6.11 11.92
CA LEU A 173 9.83 6.43 13.18
C LEU A 173 10.14 5.31 14.17
N ILE A 174 10.79 5.63 15.28
CA ILE A 174 11.12 4.67 16.34
C ILE A 174 10.21 4.90 17.53
N VAL A 175 9.55 3.85 18.00
CA VAL A 175 8.73 3.86 19.21
C VAL A 175 9.45 3.00 20.26
N ASP A 176 10.09 3.64 21.24
CA ASP A 176 10.81 2.97 22.33
C ASP A 176 10.45 3.59 23.71
N PHE A 177 9.75 2.82 24.55
CA PHE A 177 9.35 3.24 25.90
C PHE A 177 10.27 2.70 27.01
N ARG A 178 11.39 2.06 26.67
CA ARG A 178 12.30 1.49 27.66
C ARG A 178 12.99 2.61 28.45
N LYS A 179 13.11 2.46 29.77
CA LYS A 179 13.78 3.46 30.64
C LYS A 179 15.31 3.54 30.44
N SER A 180 15.90 2.52 29.79
CA SER A 180 17.34 2.35 29.58
C SER A 180 17.76 2.65 28.13
N SER A 181 17.07 3.53 27.42
CA SER A 181 17.40 3.94 26.04
C SER A 181 18.69 4.76 25.90
N SER A 182 19.62 4.65 26.86
CA SER A 182 20.97 5.22 26.81
C SER A 182 21.80 4.74 25.60
N SER A 183 21.38 3.69 24.89
CA SER A 183 21.88 3.38 23.55
C SER A 183 21.12 4.21 22.51
N ARG A 184 21.73 5.29 22.00
CA ARG A 184 21.22 5.97 20.79
C ARG A 184 21.04 4.93 19.69
N HIS A 185 19.84 4.83 19.10
CA HIS A 185 19.60 3.95 17.96
C HIS A 185 20.50 4.37 16.78
N SER A 186 21.30 3.44 16.28
CA SER A 186 22.17 3.69 15.13
C SER A 186 21.35 4.07 13.89
N PRO A 187 21.83 5.02 13.08
CA PRO A 187 21.12 5.42 11.86
C PRO A 187 21.03 4.27 10.85
N ILE A 188 20.03 4.34 9.99
CA ILE A 188 19.81 3.42 8.87
C ILE A 188 20.21 4.10 7.59
N TYR A 189 20.82 3.33 6.68
CA TYR A 189 21.26 3.82 5.38
C TYR A 189 20.55 3.06 4.26
N ILE A 190 20.03 3.80 3.29
CA ILE A 190 19.52 3.23 2.04
C ILE A 190 20.33 3.82 0.89
N ASN A 191 20.97 2.95 0.11
CA ASN A 191 21.85 3.34 -1.01
C ASN A 191 22.91 4.38 -0.61
N GLY A 192 23.49 4.23 0.59
CA GLY A 192 24.50 5.13 1.15
C GLY A 192 23.97 6.45 1.72
N SER A 193 22.67 6.71 1.64
CA SER A 193 22.04 7.90 2.24
C SER A 193 21.42 7.55 3.60
N GLU A 194 21.70 8.37 4.62
CA GLU A 194 21.06 8.26 5.93
C GLU A 194 19.56 8.54 5.82
N VAL A 195 18.74 7.68 6.42
CA VAL A 195 17.28 7.85 6.49
C VAL A 195 16.97 8.82 7.62
N GLU A 196 16.19 9.87 7.32
CA GLU A 196 15.77 10.84 8.34
C GLU A 196 14.88 10.19 9.40
N ARG A 197 15.28 10.33 10.66
CA ARG A 197 14.48 9.96 11.82
C ARG A 197 13.53 11.09 12.19
N VAL A 198 12.25 10.75 12.37
CA VAL A 198 11.19 11.72 12.70
C VAL A 198 10.49 11.33 14.00
N SER A 199 10.02 12.33 14.76
CA SER A 199 9.21 12.11 15.96
C SER A 199 7.72 11.92 15.66
N SER A 200 7.28 12.26 14.45
CA SER A 200 5.95 11.94 13.95
C SER A 200 5.93 11.81 12.44
N PHE A 201 5.11 10.89 11.93
CA PHE A 201 4.89 10.68 10.51
C PHE A 201 3.40 10.56 10.18
N LYS A 202 3.00 11.10 9.03
CA LYS A 202 1.62 11.00 8.54
C LYS A 202 1.46 9.75 7.69
N PHE A 203 1.06 8.66 8.31
CA PHE A 203 0.84 7.37 7.67
C PHE A 203 -0.63 7.21 7.26
N LEU A 204 -0.90 7.05 5.95
CA LEU A 204 -2.25 6.81 5.39
C LEU A 204 -3.34 7.79 5.89
N GLY A 205 -2.96 9.04 6.11
CA GLY A 205 -3.88 10.09 6.57
C GLY A 205 -3.90 10.33 8.08
N VAL A 206 -3.28 9.45 8.87
CA VAL A 206 -3.20 9.51 10.34
C VAL A 206 -1.80 9.92 10.77
N HIS A 207 -1.70 10.85 11.72
CA HIS A 207 -0.41 11.16 12.35
C HIS A 207 -0.10 10.16 13.45
N ILE A 208 1.03 9.46 13.30
CA ILE A 208 1.60 8.57 14.32
C ILE A 208 2.80 9.30 14.92
N SER A 209 2.90 9.31 16.23
CA SER A 209 3.99 9.95 16.98
C SER A 209 4.85 8.89 17.66
N GLU A 210 6.13 9.18 17.90
CA GLU A 210 7.08 8.26 18.57
C GLU A 210 6.65 7.90 19.99
N ASP A 211 5.91 8.78 20.65
CA ASP A 211 5.31 8.60 21.97
C ASP A 211 3.89 8.00 21.92
N LEU A 212 3.41 7.66 20.71
CA LEU A 212 2.05 7.22 20.41
C LEU A 212 0.94 8.18 20.92
N CYS A 213 1.26 9.44 21.19
CA CYS A 213 0.28 10.42 21.61
C CYS A 213 -0.50 10.97 20.41
N TRP A 214 -1.83 11.03 20.55
CA TRP A 214 -2.75 11.44 19.48
C TRP A 214 -2.91 12.96 19.32
N HIS A 215 -2.21 13.78 20.11
CA HIS A 215 -2.39 15.24 20.13
C HIS A 215 -2.23 15.88 18.76
N LEU A 216 -1.19 15.51 18.01
CA LEU A 216 -0.96 16.04 16.65
C LEU A 216 -2.06 15.60 15.67
N ASN A 217 -2.48 14.34 15.73
CA ASN A 217 -3.55 13.82 14.88
C ASN A 217 -4.89 14.51 15.18
N THR A 218 -5.26 14.61 16.46
CA THR A 218 -6.51 15.24 16.90
C THR A 218 -6.54 16.72 16.55
N SER A 219 -5.47 17.47 16.82
CA SER A 219 -5.40 18.90 16.49
C SER A 219 -5.47 19.14 14.97
N THR A 220 -4.80 18.31 14.17
CA THR A 220 -4.87 18.41 12.70
C THR A 220 -6.25 18.06 12.16
N LEU A 221 -6.93 17.05 12.70
CA LEU A 221 -8.32 16.70 12.36
C LEU A 221 -9.30 17.81 12.74
N VAL A 222 -9.19 18.36 13.96
CA VAL A 222 -10.03 19.49 14.41
C VAL A 222 -9.84 20.69 13.49
N ARG A 223 -8.60 21.05 13.14
CA ARG A 223 -8.32 22.16 12.22
C ARG A 223 -8.90 21.91 10.82
N LYS A 224 -8.77 20.68 10.30
CA LYS A 224 -9.38 20.30 9.02
C LYS A 224 -10.91 20.38 9.05
N ALA A 225 -11.55 20.01 10.15
CA ALA A 225 -13.00 20.09 10.32
C ALA A 225 -13.50 21.54 10.50
N GLN A 226 -12.69 22.41 11.10
CA GLN A 226 -13.03 23.82 11.29
C GLN A 226 -13.16 24.59 9.97
N GLN A 227 -12.37 24.25 8.93
CA GLN A 227 -12.45 24.90 7.62
C GLN A 227 -13.84 24.76 6.95
N PRO A 228 -14.39 23.56 6.71
CA PRO A 228 -15.75 23.42 6.16
C PRO A 228 -16.81 23.94 7.14
N LEU A 229 -16.63 23.78 8.46
CA LEU A 229 -17.55 24.34 9.45
C LEU A 229 -17.65 25.87 9.36
N TYR A 230 -16.54 26.57 9.14
CA TYR A 230 -16.53 28.01 8.93
C TYR A 230 -17.34 28.41 7.68
N PHE A 231 -17.16 27.69 6.56
CA PHE A 231 -17.96 27.93 5.35
C PHE A 231 -19.45 27.65 5.60
N LEU A 232 -19.80 26.55 6.28
CA LEU A 232 -21.19 26.24 6.64
C LEU A 232 -21.80 27.32 7.53
N ARG A 233 -21.06 27.85 8.51
CA ARG A 233 -21.49 28.96 9.36
C ARG A 233 -21.72 30.25 8.57
N ARG A 234 -20.89 30.52 7.55
CA ARG A 234 -21.10 31.66 6.65
C ARG A 234 -22.34 31.47 5.78
N LEU A 235 -22.52 30.30 5.19
CA LEU A 235 -23.67 29.98 4.34
C LEU A 235 -24.99 30.03 5.11
N LYS A 236 -25.02 29.59 6.38
CA LYS A 236 -26.20 29.73 7.26
C LYS A 236 -26.74 31.15 7.33
N LYS A 237 -25.89 32.17 7.22
CA LYS A 237 -26.32 33.59 7.24
C LYS A 237 -27.07 34.00 5.98
N PHE A 238 -26.91 33.27 4.88
CA PHE A 238 -27.53 33.57 3.59
C PHE A 238 -28.75 32.67 3.28
N THR A 239 -29.01 31.62 4.07
CA THR A 239 -30.02 30.59 3.76
C THR A 239 -31.33 30.71 4.55
N TYR A 240 -31.60 31.82 5.23
CA TYR A 240 -32.91 32.06 5.87
C TYR A 240 -33.57 33.32 5.31
N PRO A 241 -34.74 33.22 4.63
CA PRO A 241 -35.63 34.37 4.52
C PRO A 241 -36.14 34.74 5.92
N PRO A 242 -36.38 36.03 6.22
CA PRO A 242 -37.05 36.42 7.46
C PRO A 242 -38.40 35.71 7.53
N ARG A 243 -38.72 35.14 8.70
CA ARG A 243 -40.07 34.61 8.96
C ARG A 243 -41.03 35.81 8.93
N SER A 244 -41.94 35.82 7.94
CA SER A 244 -43.10 36.70 7.86
C SER A 244 -44.05 36.49 9.04
#